data_AF-A0A833ZII1-F1
#
_entry.id   AF-A0A833ZII1-F1
#
_cell.length_a   1.000
_cell.length_b   1.000
_cell.length_c   1.000
_cell.angle_alpha   90.00
_cell.angle_beta   90.00
_cell.angle_gamma   90.00
#
_symmetry.space_group_name_H-M   'P 1'
#
loop_
_entity.id
_entity.type
_entity.pdbx_description
1 polymer ?
#
loop_
_entity_poly.entity_id
_entity_poly.type
_entity_poly.pdbx_seq_one_letter_code
_entity_poly.pdbx_strand_id
1 'polypeptide(L)' 'MRSLFLVLAVLVLLSYVPPVRSGANAAVRKYFSTCWRMKGVCRRSCLKVEMFYILCDGVNLCCVVKNHLPQMQ' A
#
# COMPACT_ATOMS: atom_id res chain seq x y z
N MET A 1 -22.87 39.29 -4.71
CA MET A 1 -23.32 38.11 -3.93
C MET A 1 -23.57 36.88 -4.80
N ARG A 2 -24.48 36.92 -5.79
CA ARG A 2 -24.84 35.76 -6.63
C ARG A 2 -23.66 35.11 -7.39
N SER A 3 -22.72 35.92 -7.89
CA SER A 3 -21.51 35.41 -8.55
C SER A 3 -20.56 34.66 -7.60
N LEU A 4 -20.45 35.11 -6.34
CA LEU A 4 -19.60 34.49 -5.33
C LEU A 4 -20.06 33.06 -5.01
N PHE A 5 -21.38 32.85 -4.91
CA PHE A 5 -21.96 31.53 -4.69
C PHE A 5 -21.74 30.58 -5.87
N LEU A 6 -21.72 31.09 -7.11
CA LEU A 6 -21.44 30.28 -8.30
C LEU A 6 -19.99 29.83 -8.34
N VAL A 7 -19.05 30.73 -8.03
CA VAL A 7 -17.62 30.40 -7.94
C VAL A 7 -17.39 29.35 -6.84
N LEU A 8 -18.03 29.52 -5.68
CA LEU A 8 -17.93 28.55 -4.59
C LEU A 8 -18.50 27.18 -4.99
N ALA A 9 -19.65 27.15 -5.66
CA ALA A 9 -20.26 25.91 -6.15
C ALA A 9 -19.35 25.18 -7.16
N VAL A 10 -18.72 25.92 -8.08
CA VAL A 10 -17.77 25.34 -9.05
C VAL A 10 -16.54 24.77 -8.34
N LEU A 11 -15.99 25.49 -7.35
CA LEU A 11 -14.84 25.01 -6.57
C LEU A 11 -15.18 23.75 -5.76
N VAL A 12 -16.38 23.67 -5.19
CA VAL A 12 -16.86 22.47 -4.47
C VAL A 12 -17.06 21.29 -5.40
N LEU A 13 -17.58 21.52 -6.61
CA LEU A 13 -17.73 20.48 -7.62
C LEU A 13 -16.38 19.96 -8.12
N LEU A 14 -15.39 20.85 -8.29
CA LEU A 14 -14.03 20.49 -8.71
C LEU A 14 -13.24 19.78 -7.61
N SER A 15 -13.50 20.08 -6.33
CA SER A 15 -12.86 19.42 -5.19
C SER A 15 -13.56 18.13 -4.77
N TYR A 16 -14.73 17.83 -5.35
CA TYR A 16 -15.44 16.59 -5.10
C TYR A 16 -14.67 15.41 -5.70
N VAL A 17 -13.75 14.85 -4.93
CA VAL A 17 -13.17 13.53 -5.18
C VAL A 17 -14.27 12.52 -4.84
N PRO A 18 -14.91 11.85 -5.82
CA PRO A 18 -15.92 10.86 -5.50
C PRO A 18 -15.28 9.82 -4.58
N PRO A 19 -15.94 9.45 -3.46
CA PRO A 19 -15.42 8.43 -2.57
C PRO A 19 -15.20 7.19 -3.42
N VAL A 20 -13.93 6.78 -3.56
CA VAL A 20 -13.55 5.67 -4.43
C VAL A 20 -14.16 4.40 -3.83
N ARG A 21 -15.38 4.05 -4.26
CA ARG A 21 -16.08 2.85 -3.78
C ARG A 21 -15.36 1.57 -4.22
N SER A 22 -14.52 1.66 -5.25
CA SER A 22 -13.65 0.59 -5.69
C SER A 22 -12.31 0.72 -4.96
N GLY A 23 -12.11 -0.03 -3.87
CA GLY A 23 -10.81 -0.07 -3.18
C GLY A 23 -9.65 -0.34 -4.15
N ALA A 24 -8.42 -0.05 -3.75
CA ALA A 24 -7.21 -0.16 -4.58
C ALA A 24 -7.27 -1.38 -5.51
N ASN A 25 -7.04 -1.16 -6.81
CA ASN A 25 -7.08 -2.22 -7.81
C ASN A 25 -6.10 -3.35 -7.41
N ALA A 26 -6.33 -4.57 -7.91
CA ALA A 26 -5.56 -5.74 -7.47
C ALA A 26 -4.04 -5.57 -7.65
N ALA A 27 -3.61 -4.84 -8.68
CA ALA A 27 -2.20 -4.53 -8.93
C ALA A 27 -1.59 -3.62 -7.86
N VAL A 28 -2.29 -2.54 -7.50
CA VAL A 28 -1.86 -1.60 -6.44
C VAL A 28 -1.86 -2.31 -5.09
N ARG A 29 -2.90 -3.11 -4.79
CA ARG A 29 -2.95 -3.93 -3.57
C ARG A 29 -1.76 -4.90 -3.49
N LYS A 30 -1.42 -5.53 -4.61
CA LYS A 30 -0.27 -6.43 -4.70
C LYS A 30 1.04 -5.69 -4.45
N TYR A 31 1.22 -4.51 -5.04
CA TYR A 31 2.40 -3.68 -4.83
C TYR A 31 2.58 -3.29 -3.36
N PHE A 32 1.52 -2.81 -2.71
CA PHE A 32 1.56 -2.47 -1.27
C PHE A 32 1.68 -3.68 -0.35
N SER A 33 1.36 -4.89 -0.83
CA SER A 33 1.61 -6.14 -0.09
C SER A 33 3.05 -6.66 -0.22
N THR A 34 3.93 -5.95 -0.93
CA THR A 34 5.34 -6.29 -1.03
C THR A 34 6.19 -5.52 -0.03
N CYS A 35 7.33 -6.10 0.35
CA CYS A 35 8.31 -5.48 1.23
C CYS A 35 9.72 -5.73 0.68
N TRP A 36 10.74 -5.17 1.34
CA TRP A 36 12.15 -5.36 0.97
C TRP A 36 12.42 -5.10 -0.53
N ARG A 37 12.07 -3.90 -1.03
CA ARG A 37 12.19 -3.53 -2.46
C ARG A 37 11.55 -4.56 -3.41
N MET A 38 10.37 -5.04 -3.06
CA MET A 38 9.62 -6.09 -3.77
C MET A 38 10.27 -7.48 -3.81
N LYS A 39 11.31 -7.72 -3.02
CA LYS A 39 11.90 -9.06 -2.86
C LYS A 39 11.27 -9.87 -1.72
N GLY A 40 10.35 -9.27 -0.98
CA GLY A 40 9.57 -9.92 0.07
C GLY A 40 8.08 -9.67 -0.07
N VAL A 41 7.30 -10.45 0.68
CA VAL A 41 5.84 -10.37 0.72
C VAL A 41 5.38 -10.24 2.17
N CYS A 42 4.44 -9.33 2.42
CA CYS A 42 3.80 -9.16 3.70
C CYS A 42 2.73 -10.25 3.92
N ARG A 43 2.89 -11.08 4.96
CA ARG A 43 2.01 -12.22 5.27
C ARG A 43 1.87 -12.39 6.78
N ARG A 44 0.83 -13.08 7.25
CA ARG A 44 0.66 -13.36 8.69
C ARG A 44 1.75 -14.28 9.27
N SER A 45 2.32 -15.15 8.44
CA SER A 45 3.39 -16.07 8.82
C SER A 45 4.28 -16.35 7.59
N CYS A 46 5.57 -16.55 7.81
CA CYS A 46 6.53 -16.85 6.76
C CYS A 46 6.59 -18.36 6.48
N LEU A 47 6.88 -18.71 5.23
CA LEU A 47 7.11 -20.09 4.84
C LEU A 47 8.47 -20.58 5.39
N LYS A 48 8.67 -21.91 5.48
CA LYS A 48 9.93 -22.50 6.00
C LYS A 48 11.20 -22.07 5.25
N VAL A 49 11.07 -21.66 3.99
CA VAL A 49 12.17 -21.21 3.11
C VAL A 49 12.38 -19.69 3.13
N GLU A 50 11.47 -18.97 3.79
CA GLU A 50 11.50 -17.54 3.97
C GLU A 50 11.98 -17.21 5.37
N MET A 51 12.59 -16.04 5.52
CA MET A 51 13.02 -15.49 6.79
C MET A 51 12.22 -14.23 7.08
N PHE A 52 11.91 -14.04 8.36
CA PHE A 52 11.34 -12.80 8.85
C PHE A 52 12.38 -11.67 8.74
N TYR A 53 11.98 -10.54 8.16
CA TYR A 53 12.83 -9.36 8.05
C TYR A 53 12.33 -8.18 8.91
N ILE A 54 11.05 -7.79 8.78
CA ILE A 54 10.43 -6.68 9.52
C ILE A 54 8.90 -6.85 9.59
N LEU A 55 8.19 -6.06 10.40
CA LEU A 55 6.72 -6.02 10.39
C LEU A 55 6.17 -5.13 9.26
N CYS A 56 5.11 -5.58 8.60
CA CYS A 56 4.27 -4.79 7.69
C CYS A 56 2.95 -4.42 8.38
N ASP A 57 2.51 -3.17 8.25
CA ASP A 57 1.21 -2.67 8.72
C ASP A 57 0.85 -3.05 10.17
N GLY A 58 1.85 -3.26 11.03
CA GLY A 58 1.72 -3.60 12.45
C GLY A 58 1.32 -5.05 12.78
N VAL A 59 0.74 -5.81 11.84
CA VAL A 59 0.21 -7.16 12.10
C VAL A 59 0.78 -8.25 11.19
N ASN A 60 1.32 -7.87 10.02
CA ASN A 60 1.89 -8.81 9.07
C ASN A 60 3.41 -8.85 9.21
N LEU A 61 4.01 -9.96 8.80
CA LEU A 61 5.44 -10.19 8.71
C LEU A 61 5.91 -9.97 7.27
N CYS A 62 7.00 -9.23 7.09
CA CYS A 62 7.74 -9.19 5.84
C CYS A 62 8.58 -10.46 5.72
N CYS A 63 8.17 -11.34 4.81
CA CYS A 63 8.82 -12.61 4.55
C CYS A 63 9.67 -12.51 3.29
N VAL A 64 10.96 -12.80 3.42
CA VAL A 64 11.95 -12.68 2.33
C VAL A 64 12.66 -14.02 2.15
N VAL A 65 12.84 -14.47 0.91
CA VAL A 65 13.62 -15.68 0.62
C VAL A 65 15.07 -15.46 1.06
N LYS A 66 15.67 -16.43 1.75
CA LYS A 66 17.02 -16.33 2.32
C LYS A 66 18.08 -15.82 1.34
N ASN A 67 17.98 -16.19 0.06
CA ASN A 67 18.91 -15.78 -1.01
C ASN A 67 18.85 -14.28 -1.36
N HIS A 68 17.81 -13.56 -0.92
CA HIS A 68 17.64 -12.12 -1.15
C HIS A 68 17.98 -11.26 0.07
N LEU A 69 18.29 -11.90 1.19
CA LEU A 69 18.82 -11.23 2.37
C LEU A 69 20.34 -11.07 2.23
N PRO A 70 20.91 -9.99 2.79
CA PRO A 70 22.35 -9.87 2.87
C PRO A 70 22.90 -11.05 3.67
N GLN A 71 23.89 -11.75 3.12
CA GLN A 71 24.66 -12.70 3.89
C GLN A 71 25.48 -11.87 4.88
N MET A 72 25.11 -11.92 6.16
CA MET A 72 26.00 -11.50 7.22
C MET A 72 27.15 -12.52 7.22
N GLN A 73 28.28 -12.08 6.67
CA GLN A 73 29.53 -12.83 6.62
C GLN A 73 30.18 -12.86 8.00
#